data_AF-H9FKC2-F1
#
_entry.id   AF-H9FKC2-F1
#
_cell.length_a   1.000
_cell.length_b   1.000
_cell.length_c   1.000
_cell.angle_alpha   90.00
_cell.angle_beta   90.00
_cell.angle_gamma   90.00
#
_symmetry.space_group_name_H-M   'P 1'
#
loop_
_entity.id
_entity.type
_entity.pdbx_description
1 polymer ?
#
loop_
_entity_poly.entity_id
_entity_poly.type
_entity_poly.pdbx_seq_one_letter_code
_entity_poly.pdbx_strand_id
1 'polypeptide(L)'
;HLTVIGTSPHAPGSVRVQVSMTTANVSWEPGYDGGYEQTFSVWMKRAQFGPHDWLSLPVPPGPSWLLVDTLEPETAYQFSVL
;
A
#
# COMPACT_ATOMS: atom_id res chain seq x y z
N HIS A 1 -8.33 28.74 2.80
CA HIS A 1 -7.89 27.45 2.27
C HIS A 1 -6.42 27.59 1.89
N LEU A 2 -5.52 26.84 2.52
CA LEU A 2 -4.09 26.85 2.18
C LEU A 2 -3.86 25.77 1.14
N THR A 3 -3.42 26.15 -0.05
CA THR A 3 -3.12 25.21 -1.13
C THR A 3 -1.60 25.20 -1.33
N VAL A 4 -0.96 24.08 -1.00
CA VAL A 4 0.44 23.84 -1.38
C VAL A 4 0.44 23.44 -2.85
N ILE A 5 1.29 24.04 -3.67
CA ILE A 5 1.38 23.79 -5.12
C ILE A 5 2.84 23.50 -5.47
N GLY A 6 3.10 22.53 -6.35
CA GLY A 6 4.43 22.30 -6.94
C GLY A 6 5.37 21.40 -6.14
N THR A 7 4.87 20.58 -5.20
CA THR A 7 5.65 19.50 -4.58
C THR A 7 5.40 18.17 -5.30
N SER A 8 6.33 17.23 -5.19
CA SER A 8 6.09 15.84 -5.58
C SER A 8 4.89 15.25 -4.82
N PRO A 9 4.28 14.14 -5.31
CA PRO A 9 3.25 13.42 -4.56
C PRO A 9 3.69 13.14 -3.13
N HIS A 10 2.79 13.35 -2.17
CA HIS A 10 3.05 13.02 -0.76
C HIS A 10 2.76 11.54 -0.51
N ALA A 11 3.45 10.96 0.47
CA ALA A 11 3.22 9.58 0.87
C ALA A 11 1.74 9.35 1.27
N PRO A 12 1.18 8.17 0.95
CA PRO A 12 -0.18 7.84 1.36
C PRO A 12 -0.32 7.80 2.88
N GLY A 13 -1.47 8.23 3.37
CA GLY A 13 -1.83 8.23 4.79
C GLY A 13 -2.78 7.11 5.16
N SER A 14 -3.07 7.00 6.46
CA SER A 14 -4.15 6.16 6.98
C SER A 14 -4.15 4.72 6.46
N VAL A 15 -2.97 4.10 6.34
CA VAL A 15 -2.83 2.72 5.86
C VAL A 15 -3.53 1.78 6.84
N ARG A 16 -4.50 1.01 6.33
CA ARG A 16 -5.29 0.04 7.09
C ARG A 16 -5.19 -1.32 6.41
N VAL A 17 -5.11 -2.38 7.21
CA VAL A 17 -5.08 -3.76 6.72
C VAL A 17 -6.20 -4.54 7.39
N GLN A 18 -7.15 -5.02 6.58
CA GLN A 18 -8.20 -5.93 7.02
C GLN A 18 -7.87 -7.34 6.54
N VAL A 19 -7.67 -8.26 7.49
CA VAL A 19 -7.21 -9.63 7.20
C VAL A 19 -8.33 -10.65 7.27
N SER A 20 -8.18 -11.73 6.51
CA SER A 20 -8.90 -13.01 6.62
C SER A 20 -7.88 -14.15 6.57
N MET A 21 -8.32 -15.42 6.58
CA MET A 21 -7.40 -16.58 6.66
C MET A 21 -6.31 -16.59 5.58
N THR A 22 -6.63 -16.17 4.36
CA THR A 22 -5.71 -16.25 3.20
C THR A 22 -5.68 -14.97 2.38
N THR A 23 -6.29 -13.89 2.88
CA THR A 23 -6.40 -12.61 2.16
C THR A 23 -6.18 -11.44 3.10
N ALA A 24 -5.70 -10.33 2.54
CA ALA A 24 -5.59 -9.04 3.22
C ALA A 24 -6.03 -7.93 2.27
N ASN A 25 -7.01 -7.14 2.69
CA ASN A 25 -7.34 -5.89 2.02
C ASN A 25 -6.49 -4.77 2.62
N VAL A 26 -5.53 -4.29 1.84
CA VAL A 26 -4.67 -3.14 2.18
C VAL A 26 -5.29 -1.90 1.57
N SER A 27 -5.65 -0.92 2.38
CA SER A 27 -6.26 0.33 1.93
C SER A 27 -5.53 1.54 2.51
N TRP A 28 -5.60 2.66 1.80
CA TRP A 28 -4.93 3.90 2.17
C TRP A 28 -5.74 5.11 1.71
N GLU A 29 -5.35 6.27 2.22
CA GLU A 29 -5.82 7.58 1.77
C GLU A 29 -4.71 8.23 0.92
N PRO A 30 -4.98 8.59 -0.35
CA PRO A 30 -4.02 9.31 -1.18
C PRO A 30 -3.52 10.60 -0.50
N GLY A 31 -2.22 10.85 -0.58
CA GLY A 31 -1.64 12.11 -0.16
C GLY A 31 -1.91 13.23 -1.18
N TYR A 32 -1.39 14.43 -0.94
CA TYR A 32 -1.42 15.50 -1.94
C TYR A 32 -0.74 15.05 -3.25
N ASP A 33 -1.41 15.25 -4.38
CA ASP A 33 -1.07 14.69 -5.70
C ASP A 33 -0.07 15.51 -6.50
N GLY A 34 0.27 16.71 -6.03
CA GLY A 34 1.16 17.60 -6.77
C GLY A 34 0.57 18.09 -8.11
N GLY A 35 -0.72 17.84 -8.37
CA GLY A 35 -1.40 18.15 -9.62
C GLY A 35 -1.29 17.08 -10.72
N TYR A 36 -0.89 15.84 -10.40
CA TYR A 36 -0.79 14.73 -11.36
C TYR A 36 -1.47 13.46 -10.83
N GLU A 37 -1.81 12.53 -11.73
CA GLU A 37 -2.32 11.22 -11.32
C GLU A 37 -1.29 10.48 -10.44
N GLN A 38 -1.73 9.97 -9.30
CA GLN A 38 -0.90 9.15 -8.42
C GLN A 38 -1.08 7.66 -8.76
N THR A 39 0.05 6.98 -8.93
CA THR A 39 0.11 5.52 -9.01
C THR A 39 0.70 4.98 -7.72
N PHE A 40 0.18 3.85 -7.24
CA PHE A 40 0.65 3.22 -6.00
C PHE A 40 1.24 1.85 -6.26
N SER A 41 2.11 1.43 -5.35
CA SER A 41 2.61 0.08 -5.23
C SER A 41 2.37 -0.42 -3.81
N VAL A 42 1.87 -1.65 -3.68
CA VAL A 42 1.80 -2.32 -2.38
C VAL A 42 2.97 -3.28 -2.29
N TRP A 43 3.76 -3.15 -1.25
CA TRP A 43 4.86 -4.05 -0.95
C TRP A 43 4.46 -4.95 0.21
N MET A 44 4.76 -6.24 0.09
CA MET A 44 4.55 -7.19 1.16
C MET A 44 5.76 -8.07 1.42
N LYS A 45 5.92 -8.52 2.65
CA LYS A 45 6.82 -9.63 2.99
C LYS A 45 6.32 -10.41 4.17
N ARG A 46 6.78 -11.66 4.30
CA ARG A 46 6.62 -12.41 5.55
C ARG A 46 7.49 -11.74 6.62
N ALA A 47 6.96 -11.52 7.80
CA ALA A 47 7.62 -10.79 8.88
C ALA A 47 8.94 -11.47 9.32
N GLN A 48 9.01 -12.79 9.19
CA GLN A 48 10.19 -13.60 9.50
C GLN A 48 11.35 -13.42 8.49
N PHE A 49 11.09 -12.87 7.30
CA PHE A 49 12.12 -12.63 6.30
C PHE A 49 12.84 -11.29 6.53
N GLY A 50 14.04 -11.19 5.96
CA GLY A 50 14.92 -10.05 6.12
C GLY A 50 14.38 -8.78 5.46
N PRO A 51 15.11 -7.67 5.58
CA PRO A 51 14.71 -6.37 5.04
C PRO A 51 14.74 -6.29 3.51
N HIS A 52 15.32 -7.27 2.81
CA HIS A 52 15.47 -7.28 1.35
C HIS A 52 14.48 -8.23 0.64
N ASP A 53 13.60 -8.89 1.38
CA ASP A 53 12.67 -9.91 0.87
C ASP A 53 11.27 -9.35 0.57
N TRP A 54 11.19 -8.05 0.24
CA TRP A 54 9.92 -7.42 -0.13
C TRP A 54 9.52 -7.78 -1.56
N LEU A 55 8.26 -8.18 -1.73
CA LEU A 55 7.62 -8.34 -3.02
C LEU A 55 6.80 -7.09 -3.34
N SER A 56 6.98 -6.52 -4.53
CA SER A 56 6.17 -5.42 -5.05
C SER A 56 4.96 -5.97 -5.80
N LEU A 57 3.77 -5.48 -5.46
CA LEU A 57 2.49 -5.81 -6.08
C LEU A 57 1.96 -4.58 -6.80
N PRO A 58 1.59 -4.71 -8.10
CA PRO A 58 1.04 -3.59 -8.85
C PRO A 58 -0.37 -3.25 -8.36
N VAL A 59 -0.66 -1.95 -8.21
CA VAL A 59 -2.01 -1.46 -7.96
C VAL A 59 -2.57 -0.90 -9.28
N PRO A 60 -3.76 -1.34 -9.72
CA PRO A 60 -4.43 -0.71 -10.84
C PRO A 60 -4.66 0.80 -10.60
N PRO A 61 -4.67 1.65 -11.65
CA PRO A 61 -5.01 3.06 -11.49
C PRO A 61 -6.45 3.24 -10.97
N GLY A 62 -6.64 4.19 -10.05
CA GLY A 62 -7.96 4.55 -9.51
C GLY A 62 -8.20 4.17 -8.04
N PRO A 63 -8.20 2.89 -7.65
CA PRO A 63 -8.48 2.49 -6.27
C PRO A 63 -7.33 2.86 -5.32
N SER A 64 -7.69 3.27 -4.10
CA SER A 64 -6.77 3.42 -2.97
C SER A 64 -6.76 2.19 -2.05
N TRP A 65 -6.91 1.01 -2.66
CA TRP A 65 -6.87 -0.29 -1.98
C TRP A 65 -6.39 -1.39 -2.93
N LEU A 66 -5.85 -2.46 -2.34
CA LEU A 66 -5.47 -3.69 -3.02
C LEU A 66 -5.89 -4.89 -2.17
N LEU A 67 -6.59 -5.84 -2.78
CA LEU A 67 -6.78 -7.16 -2.20
C LEU A 67 -5.57 -8.02 -2.52
N VAL A 68 -4.81 -8.36 -1.50
CA VAL A 68 -3.75 -9.37 -1.56
C VAL A 68 -4.38 -10.71 -1.21
N ASP A 69 -4.29 -11.67 -2.13
CA ASP A 69 -4.78 -13.03 -1.94
C ASP A 69 -3.62 -14.01 -1.70
N THR A 70 -3.95 -15.30 -1.59
CA THR A 70 -2.98 -16.41 -1.48
C THR A 70 -1.98 -16.31 -0.33
N LEU A 71 -2.35 -15.61 0.75
CA LEU A 71 -1.56 -15.57 1.97
C LEU A 71 -1.57 -16.93 2.68
N GLU A 72 -0.46 -17.28 3.30
CA GLU A 72 -0.38 -18.47 4.12
C GLU A 72 -1.07 -18.23 5.47
N PRO A 73 -1.96 -19.14 5.93
CA PRO A 73 -2.53 -19.07 7.26
C PRO A 73 -1.45 -19.03 8.35
N GLU A 74 -1.79 -18.42 9.49
CA GLU A 74 -0.92 -18.35 10.68
C GLU A 74 0.47 -17.73 10.41
N THR A 75 0.62 -17.01 9.29
CA THR A 75 1.86 -16.37 8.91
C THR A 75 1.76 -14.87 9.14
N ALA A 76 2.74 -14.29 9.84
CA ALA A 76 2.81 -12.85 10.02
C ALA A 76 3.35 -12.17 8.77
N TYR A 77 2.68 -11.10 8.33
CA TYR A 77 3.07 -10.29 7.17
C TYR A 77 3.29 -8.83 7.55
N GLN A 78 4.13 -8.16 6.78
CA GLN A 78 4.30 -6.71 6.79
C GLN A 78 3.87 -6.14 5.44
N PHE A 79 3.23 -4.98 5.46
CA PHE A 79 2.77 -4.26 4.28
C PHE A 79 3.31 -2.83 4.27
N SER A 80 3.61 -2.31 3.08
CA SER A 80 3.96 -0.90 2.84
C SER A 80 3.25 -0.42 1.57
N VAL A 81 2.87 0.85 1.54
CA VAL A 81 2.28 1.48 0.35
C VAL A 81 3.18 2.66 -0.05
N LEU A 82 3.59 2.69 -1.32
CA LEU A 82 4.45 3.72 -1.91
C LEU A 82 3.81 4.31 -3.16
#